data_AF-A0A532CHU1-F1
#
_entry.id   AF-A0A532CHU1-F1
#
_cell.length_a   1.000
_cell.length_b   1.000
_cell.length_c   1.000
_cell.angle_alpha   90.00
_cell.angle_beta   90.00
_cell.angle_gamma   90.00
#
_symmetry.space_group_name_H-M   'P 1'
#
loop_
_entity.id
_entity.type
_entity.pdbx_description
1 polymer ?
#
loop_
_entity_poly.entity_id
_entity_poly.type
_entity_poly.pdbx_seq_one_letter_code
_entity_poly.pdbx_strand_id
1 'polypeptide(L)'
;KSPKKYLGQGADAIMTAVSCNSSLATVPVTLRCLERMQVSAQSARLAACVGTNLNNDGITLYEAMAALFLAQALGYDLPMAKQVLIVLASIIAGAGVAGIPEAGLIVLPLVLAAAGLPDHVILAAIPLIMTVDWIIARARSGVNVMSDMLVAILLDVGQSKSASATKSIAE
;
A
#
# COMPACT_ATOMS: atom_id res chain seq x y z
N LYS A 1 10.50 -2.55 -16.54
CA LYS A 1 11.71 -3.39 -16.29
C LYS A 1 11.25 -4.85 -16.18
N SER A 2 12.09 -5.87 -16.40
CA SER A 2 11.64 -7.26 -16.27
C SER A 2 11.34 -7.61 -14.80
N PRO A 3 10.35 -8.49 -14.51
CA PRO A 3 10.00 -8.86 -13.13
C PRO A 3 11.18 -9.42 -12.32
N LYS A 4 12.07 -10.19 -12.98
CA LYS A 4 13.29 -10.72 -12.35
C LYS A 4 14.25 -9.59 -11.91
N LYS A 5 14.44 -8.56 -12.74
CA LYS A 5 15.29 -7.41 -12.39
C LYS A 5 14.66 -6.60 -11.26
N TYR A 6 13.34 -6.40 -11.32
CA TYR A 6 12.58 -5.67 -10.32
C TYR A 6 12.68 -6.33 -8.94
N LEU A 7 12.36 -7.63 -8.84
CA LEU A 7 12.45 -8.36 -7.57
C LEU A 7 13.91 -8.53 -7.10
N GLY A 8 14.83 -8.83 -8.02
CA GLY A 8 16.23 -9.03 -7.67
C GLY A 8 16.94 -7.76 -7.18
N GLN A 9 16.78 -6.64 -7.89
CA GLN A 9 17.45 -5.38 -7.54
C GLN A 9 16.68 -4.57 -6.49
N GLY A 10 15.37 -4.81 -6.34
CA GLY A 10 14.52 -4.22 -5.30
C GLY A 10 14.48 -5.00 -3.99
N ALA A 11 15.07 -6.20 -3.92
CA ALA A 11 14.99 -7.09 -2.76
C ALA A 11 15.42 -6.41 -1.45
N ASP A 12 16.52 -5.65 -1.46
CA ASP A 12 17.03 -4.96 -0.27
C ASP A 12 15.97 -4.01 0.32
N ALA A 13 15.28 -3.24 -0.53
CA ALA A 13 14.23 -2.33 -0.10
C ALA A 13 13.02 -3.10 0.45
N ILE A 14 12.55 -4.14 -0.25
CA ILE A 14 11.40 -4.94 0.19
C ILE A 14 11.68 -5.60 1.54
N MET A 15 12.85 -6.24 1.68
CA MET A 15 13.25 -6.91 2.92
C MET A 15 13.45 -5.92 4.06
N THR A 16 14.00 -4.73 3.79
CA THR A 16 14.13 -3.67 4.80
C THR A 16 12.76 -3.21 5.28
N ALA A 17 11.81 -2.99 4.36
CA ALA A 17 10.46 -2.54 4.71
C ALA A 17 9.71 -3.56 5.57
N VAL A 18 9.82 -4.85 5.21
CA VAL A 18 9.27 -5.95 6.00
C VAL A 18 9.95 -5.98 7.38
N SER A 19 11.27 -5.88 7.45
CA SER A 19 12.02 -5.99 8.71
C SER A 19 11.74 -4.81 9.66
N CYS A 20 11.73 -3.59 9.13
CA CYS A 20 11.52 -2.36 9.90
C CYS A 20 10.05 -2.02 10.13
N ASN A 21 9.11 -2.73 9.49
CA ASN A 21 7.68 -2.45 9.54
C ASN A 21 7.34 -1.00 9.13
N SER A 22 8.06 -0.42 8.17
CA SER A 22 7.87 0.96 7.74
C SER A 22 8.39 1.23 6.34
N SER A 23 7.50 1.68 5.44
CA SER A 23 7.87 2.11 4.09
C SER A 23 8.64 3.43 4.11
N LEU A 24 8.25 4.37 4.97
CA LEU A 24 8.94 5.67 5.14
C LEU A 24 10.37 5.51 5.64
N ALA A 25 10.61 4.65 6.63
CA ALA A 25 11.96 4.36 7.11
C ALA A 25 12.86 3.73 6.03
N THR A 26 12.23 3.12 5.01
CA THR A 26 12.91 2.38 3.94
C THR A 26 13.22 3.24 2.71
N VAL A 27 12.78 4.50 2.68
CA VAL A 27 12.99 5.43 1.55
C VAL A 27 14.47 5.51 1.09
N PRO A 28 15.48 5.62 1.99
CA PRO A 28 16.87 5.67 1.55
C PRO A 28 17.34 4.40 0.84
N VAL A 29 16.85 3.23 1.26
CA VAL A 29 17.17 1.94 0.61
C VAL A 29 16.45 1.85 -0.74
N THR A 30 15.20 2.27 -0.78
CA THR A 30 14.35 2.31 -1.99
C THR A 30 15.00 3.13 -3.10
N LEU A 31 15.51 4.33 -2.77
CA LEU A 31 16.22 5.19 -3.72
C LEU A 31 17.48 4.52 -4.30
N ARG A 32 18.28 3.83 -3.47
CA ARG A 32 19.46 3.09 -3.93
C ARG A 32 19.07 1.93 -4.86
N CYS A 33 17.99 1.21 -4.56
CA CYS A 33 17.48 0.14 -5.43
C CYS A 33 17.01 0.69 -6.78
N LEU A 34 16.31 1.82 -6.79
CA LEU A 34 15.86 2.49 -8.01
C LEU A 34 17.03 3.00 -8.87
N GLU A 35 18.07 3.52 -8.24
CA GLU A 35 19.31 3.92 -8.92
C GLU A 35 20.01 2.73 -9.59
N ARG A 36 20.15 1.59 -8.88
CA ARG A 36 20.68 0.33 -9.47
C ARG A 36 19.83 -0.14 -10.66
N MET A 37 18.52 0.09 -10.59
CA MET A 37 17.60 -0.23 -11.69
C MET A 37 17.69 0.73 -12.88
N GLN A 38 18.50 1.79 -12.80
CA GLN A 38 18.62 2.86 -13.80
C GLN A 38 17.26 3.54 -14.03
N VAL A 39 16.64 3.98 -12.93
CA VAL A 39 15.46 4.87 -12.93
C VAL A 39 15.95 6.29 -12.71
N SER A 40 15.41 7.27 -13.43
CA SER A 40 15.81 8.68 -13.24
C SER A 40 15.64 9.14 -11.80
N ALA A 41 16.58 9.95 -11.32
CA ALA A 41 16.54 10.51 -9.97
C ALA A 41 15.25 11.32 -9.71
N GLN A 42 14.72 11.98 -10.74
CA GLN A 42 13.47 12.72 -10.66
C GLN A 42 12.26 11.79 -10.40
N SER A 43 12.12 10.72 -11.19
CA SER A 43 11.02 9.75 -11.01
C SER A 43 11.15 9.00 -9.68
N ALA A 44 12.38 8.63 -9.30
CA ALA A 44 12.65 7.95 -8.04
C ALA A 44 12.32 8.83 -6.82
N ARG A 45 12.73 10.11 -6.81
CA ARG A 45 12.40 11.05 -5.71
C ARG A 45 10.92 11.34 -5.63
N LEU A 46 10.24 11.52 -6.77
CA LEU A 46 8.80 11.77 -6.76
C LEU A 46 8.04 10.58 -6.12
N ALA A 47 8.33 9.36 -6.56
CA ALA A 47 7.68 8.18 -6.01
C ALA A 47 8.07 7.92 -4.53
N ALA A 48 9.36 7.96 -4.20
CA ALA A 48 9.81 7.59 -2.85
C ALA A 48 9.60 8.68 -1.79
N CYS A 49 9.54 9.96 -2.15
CA CYS A 49 9.34 11.04 -1.18
C CYS A 49 7.89 11.50 -1.10
N VAL A 50 7.17 11.55 -2.24
CA VAL A 50 5.76 11.94 -2.27
C VAL A 50 4.86 10.70 -2.22
N GLY A 51 5.12 9.72 -3.10
CA GLY A 51 4.30 8.51 -3.21
C GLY A 51 4.22 7.72 -1.92
N THR A 52 5.34 7.47 -1.24
CA THR A 52 5.36 6.68 0.01
C THR A 52 4.46 7.24 1.13
N ASN A 53 4.21 8.56 1.18
CA ASN A 53 3.30 9.16 2.17
C ASN A 53 1.81 8.99 1.81
N LEU A 54 1.52 8.84 0.52
CA LEU A 54 0.18 8.71 -0.03
C LEU A 54 -0.18 7.26 -0.36
N ASN A 55 0.82 6.37 -0.38
CA ASN A 55 0.67 4.97 -0.70
C ASN A 55 0.19 4.18 0.53
N ASN A 56 -1.13 4.05 0.61
CA ASN A 56 -1.82 3.25 1.60
C ASN A 56 -2.37 1.92 1.01
N ASP A 57 -1.82 1.44 -0.12
CA ASP A 57 -2.32 0.24 -0.82
C ASP A 57 -2.43 -0.98 0.11
N GLY A 58 -1.37 -1.26 0.87
CA GLY A 58 -1.33 -2.37 1.82
C GLY A 58 -2.30 -2.18 3.00
N ILE A 59 -2.52 -0.95 3.44
CA ILE A 59 -3.46 -0.64 4.53
C ILE A 59 -4.90 -0.85 4.05
N THR A 60 -5.25 -0.31 2.89
CA THR A 60 -6.58 -0.48 2.28
C THR A 60 -6.88 -1.95 1.98
N LEU A 61 -5.90 -2.70 1.45
CA LEU A 61 -6.05 -4.13 1.21
C LEU A 61 -6.28 -4.89 2.52
N TYR A 62 -5.51 -4.57 3.56
CA TYR A 62 -5.68 -5.17 4.87
C TYR A 62 -7.05 -4.88 5.47
N GLU A 63 -7.51 -3.63 5.44
CA GLU A 63 -8.80 -3.24 6.02
C GLU A 63 -9.96 -3.97 5.35
N ALA A 64 -9.97 -4.02 4.01
CA ALA A 64 -11.00 -4.71 3.25
C ALA A 64 -11.01 -6.21 3.59
N MET A 65 -9.84 -6.85 3.57
CA MET A 65 -9.73 -8.29 3.86
C MET A 65 -10.02 -8.63 5.32
N ALA A 66 -9.58 -7.80 6.26
CA ALA A 66 -9.86 -7.94 7.68
C ALA A 66 -11.37 -7.82 7.98
N ALA A 67 -12.04 -6.83 7.36
CA ALA A 67 -13.48 -6.65 7.52
C ALA A 67 -14.28 -7.82 6.96
N LEU A 68 -13.92 -8.32 5.78
CA LEU A 68 -14.54 -9.51 5.18
C LEU A 68 -14.32 -10.75 6.07
N PHE A 69 -13.09 -10.98 6.50
CA PHE A 69 -12.74 -12.11 7.36
C PHE A 69 -13.52 -12.09 8.69
N LEU A 70 -13.53 -10.95 9.39
CA LEU A 70 -14.21 -10.84 10.68
C LEU A 70 -15.71 -11.03 10.55
N ALA A 71 -16.34 -10.38 9.57
CA ALA A 71 -17.77 -10.54 9.32
C ALA A 71 -18.13 -12.01 9.04
N GLN A 72 -17.37 -12.69 8.18
CA GLN A 72 -17.59 -14.11 7.87
C GLN A 72 -17.33 -15.03 9.06
N ALA A 73 -16.24 -14.80 9.80
CA ALA A 73 -15.87 -15.61 10.97
C ALA A 73 -16.92 -15.51 12.10
N LEU A 74 -17.61 -14.36 12.19
CA LEU A 74 -18.69 -14.11 13.15
C LEU A 74 -20.07 -14.53 12.64
N GLY A 75 -20.16 -15.10 11.44
CA GLY A 75 -21.41 -15.62 10.86
C GLY A 75 -22.31 -14.56 10.21
N TYR A 76 -21.79 -13.37 9.91
CA TYR A 76 -22.55 -12.35 9.18
C TYR A 76 -22.56 -12.64 7.68
N ASP A 77 -23.76 -12.62 7.09
CA ASP A 77 -23.89 -12.74 5.65
C ASP A 77 -23.43 -11.45 4.94
N LEU A 78 -22.59 -11.65 3.92
CA LEU A 78 -21.96 -10.60 3.13
C LEU A 78 -22.31 -10.82 1.65
N PRO A 79 -23.53 -10.42 1.22
CA PRO A 79 -23.87 -10.42 -0.19
C PRO A 79 -22.90 -9.51 -0.96
N MET A 80 -22.74 -9.77 -2.26
CA MET A 80 -21.77 -9.07 -3.12
C MET A 80 -21.84 -7.54 -3.00
N ALA A 81 -23.04 -6.98 -2.86
CA ALA A 81 -23.24 -5.55 -2.65
C ALA A 81 -22.55 -5.00 -1.38
N LYS A 82 -22.62 -5.74 -0.27
CA LYS A 82 -21.91 -5.35 0.97
C LYS A 82 -20.40 -5.49 0.83
N GLN A 83 -19.91 -6.51 0.11
CA GLN A 83 -18.47 -6.66 -0.13
C GLN A 83 -17.91 -5.50 -0.94
N VAL A 84 -18.63 -5.06 -1.98
CA VAL A 84 -18.26 -3.86 -2.75
C VAL A 84 -18.28 -2.61 -1.87
N LEU A 85 -19.30 -2.45 -1.02
CA LEU A 85 -19.37 -1.33 -0.09
C LEU A 85 -18.19 -1.29 0.88
N ILE A 86 -17.78 -2.45 1.41
CA ILE A 86 -16.60 -2.58 2.27
C ILE A 86 -15.34 -2.11 1.54
N VAL A 87 -15.11 -2.59 0.32
CA VAL A 87 -13.95 -2.18 -0.48
C VAL A 87 -13.94 -0.67 -0.72
N LEU A 88 -15.08 -0.08 -1.11
CA LEU A 88 -15.20 1.36 -1.30
C LEU A 88 -14.96 2.15 0.00
N ALA A 89 -15.51 1.66 1.11
CA ALA A 89 -15.29 2.26 2.43
C ALA A 89 -13.80 2.21 2.82
N SER A 90 -13.11 1.09 2.60
CA SER A 90 -11.66 0.97 2.85
C SER A 90 -10.83 1.90 1.98
N ILE A 91 -11.21 2.14 0.73
CA ILE A 91 -10.51 3.10 -0.15
C ILE A 91 -10.68 4.53 0.38
N ILE A 92 -11.91 4.92 0.71
CA ILE A 92 -12.21 6.25 1.26
C ILE A 92 -11.49 6.45 2.59
N ALA A 93 -11.53 5.45 3.46
CA ALA A 93 -10.91 5.49 4.76
C ALA A 93 -9.38 5.55 4.65
N GLY A 94 -8.78 4.71 3.80
CA GLY A 94 -7.33 4.72 3.54
C GLY A 94 -6.82 6.05 2.97
N ALA A 95 -7.61 6.73 2.12
CA ALA A 95 -7.27 8.06 1.61
C ALA A 95 -7.26 9.13 2.72
N GLY A 96 -8.09 8.99 3.75
CA GLY A 96 -8.21 9.95 4.85
C GLY A 96 -7.04 9.93 5.85
N VAL A 97 -6.12 8.96 5.73
CA VAL A 97 -5.16 8.65 6.80
C VAL A 97 -3.71 8.77 6.32
N ALA A 98 -3.49 9.56 5.26
CA ALA A 98 -2.16 9.87 4.75
C ALA A 98 -1.24 10.42 5.85
N GLY A 99 -0.05 9.83 6.01
CA GLY A 99 0.97 10.30 6.94
C GLY A 99 0.83 9.85 8.41
N ILE A 100 -0.15 9.01 8.76
CA ILE A 100 -0.27 8.46 10.12
C ILE A 100 0.38 7.06 10.20
N PRO A 101 1.44 6.86 11.01
CA PRO A 101 1.99 5.53 11.26
C PRO A 101 0.96 4.60 11.91
N GLU A 102 0.92 3.33 11.49
CA GLU A 102 0.01 2.28 12.04
C GLU A 102 -1.50 2.61 11.98
N ALA A 103 -1.90 3.48 11.06
CA ALA A 103 -3.28 3.85 10.77
C ALA A 103 -4.31 2.70 10.71
N GLY A 104 -3.93 1.53 10.20
CA GLY A 104 -4.90 0.48 9.85
C GLY A 104 -5.71 -0.05 11.03
N LEU A 105 -5.19 -0.07 12.27
CA LEU A 105 -5.98 -0.50 13.44
C LEU A 105 -6.98 0.56 13.89
N ILE A 106 -6.68 1.84 13.66
CA ILE A 106 -7.55 2.97 14.00
C ILE A 106 -8.73 3.05 13.01
N VAL A 107 -8.49 2.65 11.77
CA VAL A 107 -9.40 2.84 10.65
C VAL A 107 -10.27 1.61 10.38
N LEU A 108 -9.79 0.42 10.74
CA LEU A 108 -10.55 -0.82 10.62
C LEU A 108 -11.97 -0.78 11.28
N PRO A 109 -12.18 -0.18 12.47
CA PRO A 109 -13.52 -0.03 13.05
C PRO A 109 -14.51 0.71 12.14
N LEU A 110 -14.03 1.73 11.40
CA LEU A 110 -14.87 2.49 10.46
C LEU A 110 -15.32 1.61 9.30
N VAL A 111 -14.44 0.76 8.78
CA VAL A 111 -14.75 -0.18 7.70
C VAL A 111 -15.69 -1.29 8.17
N LEU A 112 -15.50 -1.80 9.40
CA LEU A 112 -16.40 -2.78 10.01
C LEU A 112 -17.81 -2.19 10.26
N ALA A 113 -17.89 -0.93 10.67
CA ALA A 113 -19.17 -0.22 10.79
C ALA A 113 -19.86 -0.09 9.43
N ALA A 114 -19.11 0.20 8.36
CA ALA A 114 -19.64 0.24 6.99
C ALA A 114 -20.13 -1.14 6.49
N ALA A 115 -19.57 -2.24 7.00
CA ALA A 115 -20.07 -3.60 6.76
C ALA A 115 -21.40 -3.91 7.48
N GLY A 116 -21.82 -3.03 8.41
CA GLY A 116 -23.03 -3.18 9.21
C GLY A 116 -22.83 -4.05 10.46
N LEU A 117 -21.60 -4.17 10.97
CA LEU A 117 -21.34 -4.86 12.23
C LEU A 117 -21.71 -3.95 13.42
N PRO A 118 -22.34 -4.47 14.48
CA PRO A 118 -22.62 -3.70 15.69
C PRO A 118 -21.35 -3.30 16.46
N ASP A 119 -21.36 -2.13 17.12
CA ASP A 119 -20.20 -1.60 17.85
C ASP A 119 -19.60 -2.58 18.87
N HIS A 120 -20.45 -3.29 19.63
CA HIS A 120 -19.97 -4.28 20.60
C HIS A 120 -19.23 -5.46 19.96
N VAL A 121 -19.58 -5.80 18.71
CA VAL A 121 -18.91 -6.84 17.92
C VAL A 121 -17.58 -6.32 17.37
N ILE A 122 -17.55 -5.08 16.89
CA ILE A 122 -16.32 -4.42 16.43
C ILE A 122 -15.28 -4.40 17.54
N LEU A 123 -15.68 -4.01 18.76
CA LEU A 123 -14.79 -3.98 19.93
C LEU A 123 -14.24 -5.37 20.31
N ALA A 124 -15.05 -6.42 20.17
CA ALA A 124 -14.61 -7.79 20.40
C ALA A 124 -13.74 -8.35 19.27
N ALA A 125 -13.88 -7.83 18.04
CA ALA A 125 -13.18 -8.30 16.85
C ALA A 125 -11.74 -7.77 16.72
N ILE A 126 -11.47 -6.53 17.15
CA ILE A 126 -10.13 -5.92 17.05
C ILE A 126 -9.05 -6.77 17.76
N PRO A 127 -9.23 -7.23 19.01
CA PRO A 127 -8.22 -8.05 19.69
C PRO A 127 -7.87 -9.34 18.95
N LEU A 128 -8.83 -9.93 18.21
CA LEU A 128 -8.59 -11.16 17.45
C LEU A 128 -7.54 -10.93 16.36
N ILE A 129 -7.61 -9.80 15.65
CA ILE A 129 -6.66 -9.46 14.59
C ILE A 129 -5.32 -8.99 15.15
N MET A 130 -5.31 -8.26 16.27
CA MET A 130 -4.07 -7.77 16.86
C MET A 130 -3.04 -8.88 17.12
N THR A 131 -3.49 -10.11 17.42
CA THR A 131 -2.61 -11.26 17.66
C THR A 131 -1.72 -11.62 16.45
N VAL A 132 -2.18 -11.32 15.24
CA VAL A 132 -1.48 -11.61 13.97
C VAL A 132 -1.03 -10.35 13.24
N ASP A 133 -1.52 -9.17 13.66
CA ASP A 133 -1.26 -7.90 12.97
C ASP A 133 0.23 -7.57 12.89
N TRP A 134 1.04 -7.98 13.88
CA TRP A 134 2.49 -7.76 13.87
C TRP A 134 3.19 -8.39 12.66
N ILE A 135 2.68 -9.49 12.09
CA ILE A 135 3.20 -10.08 10.84
C ILE A 135 2.60 -9.34 9.63
N ILE A 136 1.30 -9.10 9.66
CA ILE A 136 0.56 -8.53 8.52
C ILE A 136 1.02 -7.08 8.26
N ALA A 137 1.26 -6.29 9.31
CA ALA A 137 1.85 -4.95 9.24
C ALA A 137 3.15 -4.92 8.44
N ARG A 138 4.03 -5.91 8.65
CA ARG A 138 5.30 -6.01 7.93
C ARG A 138 5.08 -6.33 6.46
N ALA A 139 4.14 -7.22 6.16
CA ALA A 139 3.76 -7.52 4.78
C ALA A 139 3.18 -6.28 4.07
N ARG A 140 2.33 -5.49 4.75
CA ARG A 140 1.80 -4.21 4.23
C ARG A 140 2.93 -3.26 3.84
N SER A 141 3.91 -3.08 4.73
CA SER A 141 5.06 -2.20 4.47
C SER A 141 5.86 -2.65 3.24
N GLY A 142 6.05 -3.97 3.07
CA GLY A 142 6.70 -4.55 1.89
C GLY A 142 5.92 -4.30 0.59
N VAL A 143 4.60 -4.50 0.61
CA VAL A 143 3.72 -4.25 -0.54
C VAL A 143 3.73 -2.78 -0.94
N ASN A 144 3.69 -1.86 0.01
CA ASN A 144 3.77 -0.42 -0.26
C ASN A 144 5.10 -0.06 -0.94
N VAL A 145 6.24 -0.53 -0.41
CA VAL A 145 7.55 -0.27 -1.04
C VAL A 145 7.65 -0.87 -2.44
N MET A 146 7.04 -2.03 -2.66
CA MET A 146 6.91 -2.59 -4.01
C MET A 146 6.13 -1.65 -4.94
N SER A 147 4.94 -1.20 -4.52
CA SER A 147 4.11 -0.29 -5.31
C SER A 147 4.83 1.04 -5.60
N ASP A 148 5.54 1.62 -4.62
CA ASP A 148 6.36 2.83 -4.81
C ASP A 148 7.45 2.66 -5.89
N MET A 149 8.19 1.54 -5.85
CA MET A 149 9.20 1.25 -6.86
C MET A 149 8.59 1.04 -8.25
N LEU A 150 7.42 0.41 -8.33
CA LEU A 150 6.71 0.20 -9.58
C LEU A 150 6.26 1.55 -10.18
N VAL A 151 5.68 2.42 -9.36
CA VAL A 151 5.27 3.78 -9.77
C VAL A 151 6.47 4.58 -10.27
N ALA A 152 7.61 4.54 -9.56
CA ALA A 152 8.84 5.19 -10.00
C ALA A 152 9.27 4.75 -11.42
N ILE A 153 9.21 3.45 -11.70
CA ILE A 153 9.55 2.88 -13.01
C ILE A 153 8.54 3.32 -14.09
N LEU A 154 7.25 3.37 -13.77
CA LEU A 154 6.21 3.79 -14.71
C LEU A 154 6.34 5.28 -15.07
N LEU A 155 6.61 6.13 -14.08
CA LEU A 155 6.86 7.56 -14.28
C LEU A 155 8.07 7.81 -15.18
N ASP A 156 9.15 7.05 -14.98
CA ASP A 156 10.38 7.14 -15.77
C ASP A 156 10.14 6.79 -17.25
N VAL A 157 9.36 5.73 -17.51
CA VAL A 157 8.93 5.36 -18.87
C VAL A 157 8.07 6.46 -19.49
N GLY A 158 7.16 7.07 -18.72
CA GLY A 158 6.34 8.18 -19.18
C GLY A 158 7.16 9.42 -19.58
N GLN A 159 8.16 9.77 -18.78
CA GLN A 159 9.05 10.91 -19.07
C GLN A 159 9.91 10.68 -20.31
N SER A 160 10.47 9.48 -20.48
CA SER A 160 11.27 9.15 -21.67
C SER A 160 10.47 9.27 -22.98
N LYS A 161 9.19 8.87 -22.97
CA LYS A 161 8.30 9.02 -24.13
C LYS A 161 7.96 10.49 -24.42
N SER A 162 7.68 11.28 -23.38
CA SER A 162 7.39 12.72 -23.52
C SER A 162 8.59 13.49 -24.09
N ALA A 163 9.80 13.24 -23.59
CA ALA A 163 11.02 13.87 -24.08
C ALA A 163 11.34 13.53 -25.55
N SER A 164 11.03 12.31 -25.99
CA SER A 164 11.14 11.88 -27.39
C SER A 164 10.12 12.60 -28.29
N ALA A 165 8.86 12.69 -27.85
CA ALA A 165 7.80 13.38 -28.60
C ALA A 165 8.08 14.89 -28.76
N THR A 166 8.58 15.56 -27.72
CA THR A 166 8.92 16.99 -27.79
C THR A 166 10.07 17.26 -28.75
N LYS A 167 11.07 16.38 -28.83
CA LYS A 167 12.16 16.50 -29.82
C LYS A 167 11.67 16.34 -31.25
N SER A 168 10.77 15.39 -31.51
CA SER A 168 10.18 15.17 -32.84
C SER A 168 9.29 16.29 -33.35
N ILE A 169 8.76 17.15 -32.47
CA ILE A 169 7.95 18.33 -32.84
C ILE A 169 8.84 19.56 -33.07
N ALA A 170 10.05 19.55 -32.50
CA ALA A 170 11.02 20.64 -32.64
C ALA A 170 11.94 20.51 -33.86
N GLU A 171 11.93 19.35 -34.53
CA GLU A 171 12.59 19.06 -35.83
C GLU A 171 11.58 19.18 -36.98
#